data_AF-T0TRX1-F1
#
_entry.id   AF-T0TRX1-F1
#
_cell.length_a   1.000
_cell.length_b   1.000
_cell.length_c   1.000
_cell.angle_alpha   90.00
_cell.angle_beta   90.00
_cell.angle_gamma   90.00
#
_symmetry.space_group_name_H-M   'P 1'
#
loop_
_entity.id
_entity.type
_entity.pdbx_description
1 polymer ?
#
loop_
_entity_poly.entity_id
_entity_poly.type
_entity_poly.pdbx_seq_one_letter_code
_entity_poly.pdbx_strand_id
1 'polypeptide(L)'
;MPECIIVEGNDDLGEFFQIDGELFSDNELLENFKKWHEWEVPVIIDDWCNRTLNEDETEVLYFPTHEDKMDYIRFNKGLEPLCHTLDKPYTTISKSEWLKLLD
;
A
#
# COMPACT_ATOMS: atom_id res chain seq x y z
N MET A 1 5.34 20.76 -11.97
CA MET A 1 4.56 19.69 -11.32
C MET A 1 5.19 18.38 -11.75
N PRO A 2 5.49 17.45 -10.83
CA PRO A 2 6.04 16.15 -11.20
C PRO A 2 5.08 15.43 -12.15
N GLU A 3 5.63 14.65 -13.10
CA GLU A 3 4.83 13.86 -14.06
C GLU A 3 4.12 12.69 -13.39
N CYS A 4 4.72 12.16 -12.32
CA CYS A 4 4.14 11.19 -11.39
C CYS A 4 4.90 11.24 -10.06
N ILE A 5 4.33 10.65 -9.02
CA ILE A 5 4.96 10.49 -7.71
C ILE A 5 5.19 9.01 -7.46
N ILE A 6 6.42 8.64 -7.13
CA ILE A 6 6.80 7.28 -6.77
C ILE A 6 6.90 7.24 -5.25
N VAL A 7 6.12 6.35 -4.64
CA VAL A 7 6.12 6.10 -3.20
C VAL A 7 6.74 4.74 -2.98
N GLU A 8 7.96 4.74 -2.47
CA GLU A 8 8.73 3.54 -2.23
C GLU A 8 8.49 3.03 -0.79
N GLY A 9 8.47 1.72 -0.59
CA GLY A 9 8.65 1.16 0.75
C GLY A 9 10.05 1.45 1.26
N ASN A 10 10.21 1.83 2.53
CA ASN A 10 11.54 1.99 3.11
C ASN A 10 11.98 0.67 3.79
N ASP A 11 12.97 -0.02 3.22
CA ASP A 11 13.45 -1.31 3.73
C ASP A 11 14.22 -1.22 5.07
N ASP A 12 14.80 -0.05 5.37
CA ASP A 12 15.63 0.16 6.59
C ASP A 12 14.78 0.47 7.83
N LEU A 13 13.71 1.24 7.65
CA LEU A 13 12.78 1.71 8.66
C LEU A 13 11.37 1.29 8.23
N GLY A 14 11.18 -0.02 8.02
CA GLY A 14 10.03 -0.71 7.41
C GLY A 14 8.62 -0.15 7.62
N GLU A 15 8.39 0.65 8.67
CA GLU A 15 7.13 1.35 8.91
C GLU A 15 6.90 2.60 8.06
N PHE A 16 7.94 3.17 7.43
CA PHE A 16 7.88 4.41 6.65
C PHE A 16 7.83 4.16 5.14
N PHE A 17 7.29 5.12 4.42
CA PHE A 17 7.43 5.25 2.97
C PHE A 17 8.50 6.28 2.63
N GLN A 18 9.07 6.19 1.44
CA GLN A 18 10.07 7.12 0.94
C GLN A 18 9.62 7.74 -0.38
N ILE A 19 9.80 9.05 -0.51
CA ILE A 19 9.54 9.82 -1.74
C ILE A 19 10.68 10.80 -1.92
N ASP A 20 11.39 10.72 -3.04
CA ASP A 20 12.56 11.57 -3.34
C ASP A 20 13.61 11.62 -2.20
N GLY A 21 13.76 10.52 -1.45
CA GLY A 21 14.68 10.41 -0.31
C GLY A 21 14.16 10.96 1.02
N GLU A 22 12.95 11.51 1.06
CA GLU A 22 12.26 11.94 2.28
C GLU A 22 11.34 10.84 2.82
N LEU A 23 11.28 10.71 4.14
CA LEU A 23 10.47 9.69 4.82
C LEU A 23 9.10 10.23 5.19
N PHE A 24 8.07 9.40 4.98
CA PHE A 24 6.68 9.71 5.28
C PHE A 24 6.06 8.60 6.13
N SER A 25 5.44 8.99 7.24
CA SER A 25 4.51 8.12 7.96
C SER A 25 3.21 7.92 7.17
N ASP A 26 2.37 6.96 7.56
CA ASP A 26 1.08 6.74 6.87
C ASP A 26 0.20 8.00 6.88
N ASN A 27 0.18 8.73 7.99
CA ASN A 27 -0.63 9.96 8.10
C ASN A 27 -0.12 11.05 7.15
N GLU A 28 1.20 11.26 7.11
CA GLU A 28 1.80 12.27 6.21
C GLU A 28 1.63 11.88 4.74
N LEU A 29 1.77 10.58 4.43
CA LEU A 29 1.52 10.06 3.10
C LEU A 29 0.07 10.32 2.68
N LEU A 30 -0.91 9.94 3.50
CA LEU A 30 -2.34 10.10 3.19
C LEU A 30 -2.77 11.57 3.08
N GLU A 31 -2.18 12.48 3.87
CA GLU A 31 -2.42 13.92 3.74
C GLU A 31 -1.89 14.48 2.42
N ASN A 32 -0.71 14.04 1.98
CA ASN A 32 -0.17 14.47 0.70
C ASN A 32 -0.87 13.81 -0.47
N PHE A 33 -1.29 12.56 -0.30
CA PHE A 33 -2.05 11.81 -1.29
C PHE A 33 -3.31 12.56 -1.73
N LYS A 34 -4.07 13.12 -0.78
CA LYS A 34 -5.24 13.96 -1.07
C LYS A 34 -4.92 15.15 -1.97
N LYS A 35 -3.79 15.83 -1.72
CA LYS A 35 -3.35 16.98 -2.53
C LYS A 35 -2.97 16.55 -3.94
N TRP A 36 -2.27 15.43 -4.07
CA TRP A 36 -1.86 14.90 -5.37
C TRP A 36 -3.05 14.45 -6.21
N HIS A 37 -4.03 13.82 -5.56
CA HIS A 37 -5.30 13.46 -6.18
C HIS A 37 -6.06 14.70 -6.68
N GLU A 38 -6.16 15.77 -5.87
CA GLU A 38 -6.75 17.05 -6.29
C GLU A 38 -6.01 17.71 -7.47
N TRP A 39 -4.72 17.44 -7.62
CA TRP A 39 -3.89 17.94 -8.72
C TRP A 39 -3.85 16.99 -9.91
N GLU A 40 -4.61 15.89 -9.87
CA GLU A 40 -4.63 14.84 -10.91
C GLU A 40 -3.22 14.27 -11.19
N VAL A 41 -2.35 14.25 -10.18
CA VAL A 41 -0.98 13.72 -10.29
C VAL A 41 -1.04 12.20 -10.06
N PRO A 42 -0.58 11.37 -11.00
CA PRO A 42 -0.53 9.93 -10.81
C PRO A 42 0.44 9.53 -9.69
N VAL A 43 0.03 8.57 -8.86
CA VAL A 43 0.86 8.00 -7.80
C VAL A 43 1.12 6.52 -8.09
N ILE A 44 2.38 6.10 -7.96
CA ILE A 44 2.82 4.71 -8.12
C ILE A 44 3.38 4.26 -6.77
N ILE A 45 2.78 3.22 -6.20
CA ILE A 45 3.28 2.58 -4.97
C ILE A 45 4.24 1.45 -5.36
N ASP A 46 5.53 1.64 -5.14
CA ASP A 46 6.57 0.64 -5.33
C ASP A 46 7.05 0.13 -3.97
N ASP A 47 6.25 -0.77 -3.39
CA ASP A 47 6.49 -1.29 -2.04
C ASP A 47 6.45 -2.82 -2.01
N TRP A 48 7.56 -3.41 -1.56
CA TRP A 48 7.76 -4.86 -1.41
C TRP A 48 7.21 -5.39 -0.08
N CYS A 49 6.91 -4.54 0.89
CA CYS A 49 6.55 -4.86 2.27
C CYS A 49 5.09 -5.31 2.49
N ASN A 50 4.47 -6.08 1.58
CA ASN A 50 3.09 -6.60 1.74
C ASN A 50 2.07 -5.57 2.27
N ARG A 51 2.16 -4.32 1.81
CA ARG A 51 1.22 -3.24 2.10
C ARG A 51 0.97 -2.40 0.85
N THR A 52 -0.12 -1.66 0.83
CA THR A 52 -0.51 -0.77 -0.28
C THR A 52 -1.54 0.26 0.21
N LEU A 53 -1.91 1.22 -0.62
CA LEU A 53 -3.11 2.03 -0.41
C LEU A 53 -4.37 1.24 -0.78
N ASN A 54 -5.50 1.53 -0.12
CA ASN A 54 -6.80 1.01 -0.56
C ASN A 54 -7.23 1.62 -1.91
N GLU A 55 -8.33 1.13 -2.50
CA GLU A 55 -8.79 1.58 -3.83
C GLU A 55 -9.15 3.07 -3.88
N ASP A 56 -9.70 3.59 -2.78
CA ASP A 56 -10.05 5.01 -2.63
C ASP A 56 -8.85 5.86 -2.14
N GLU A 57 -7.71 5.23 -1.90
CA GLU A 57 -6.45 5.83 -1.46
C GLU A 57 -6.59 6.64 -0.14
N THR A 58 -7.52 6.23 0.72
CA THR A 58 -7.87 6.84 2.01
C THR A 58 -7.20 6.17 3.21
N GLU A 59 -6.67 4.96 3.05
CA GLU A 59 -5.98 4.23 4.11
C GLU A 59 -4.81 3.39 3.55
N VAL A 60 -3.85 3.09 4.42
CA VAL A 60 -2.81 2.10 4.13
C VAL A 60 -3.29 0.74 4.63
N LEU A 61 -3.36 -0.23 3.72
CA LEU A 61 -3.70 -1.62 3.99
C LEU A 61 -2.43 -2.44 4.20
N TYR A 62 -2.45 -3.28 5.23
CA TYR A 62 -1.37 -4.20 5.56
C TYR A 62 -1.84 -5.63 5.38
N PHE A 63 -1.01 -6.44 4.74
CA PHE A 63 -1.29 -7.83 4.43
C PHE A 63 -0.32 -8.72 5.20
N PRO A 64 -0.80 -9.83 5.81
CA PRO A 64 0.08 -10.75 6.53
C PRO A 64 1.01 -11.51 5.57
N THR A 65 0.61 -11.70 4.30
CA THR A 65 1.41 -12.40 3.30
C THR A 65 1.41 -11.66 1.95
N HIS A 66 2.35 -12.04 1.08
CA HIS A 66 2.38 -11.55 -0.30
C HIS A 66 1.20 -12.08 -1.11
N GLU A 67 0.73 -13.30 -0.82
CA GLU A 67 -0.43 -13.91 -1.48
C GLU A 67 -1.70 -13.12 -1.22
N ASP A 68 -1.89 -12.63 0.01
CA ASP A 68 -3.00 -11.74 0.36
C ASP A 68 -2.94 -10.42 -0.43
N LYS A 69 -1.76 -9.79 -0.54
CA LYS A 69 -1.58 -8.56 -1.34
C LYS A 69 -1.84 -8.81 -2.83
N MET A 70 -1.36 -9.93 -3.37
CA MET A 70 -1.60 -10.31 -4.75
C MET A 70 -3.08 -10.52 -5.04
N ASP A 71 -3.78 -11.27 -4.19
CA ASP A 71 -5.20 -11.56 -4.38
C ASP A 71 -6.06 -10.31 -4.19
N TYR A 72 -5.69 -9.40 -3.29
CA TYR A 72 -6.28 -8.06 -3.19
C TYR A 72 -6.23 -7.31 -4.52
N ILE A 73 -5.04 -7.21 -5.14
CA ILE A 73 -4.86 -6.52 -6.42
C ILE A 73 -5.71 -7.17 -7.53
N ARG A 74 -5.83 -8.49 -7.53
CA ARG A 74 -6.63 -9.23 -8.50
C ARG A 74 -8.11 -9.01 -8.31
N PHE A 75 -8.59 -9.14 -7.07
CA PHE A 75 -9.99 -8.99 -6.71
C PHE A 75 -10.52 -7.60 -7.12
N ASN A 76 -9.73 -6.56 -6.84
CA ASN A 76 -10.03 -5.17 -7.21
C ASN A 76 -10.05 -4.93 -8.72
N LYS A 77 -9.33 -5.76 -9.50
CA LYS A 77 -9.39 -5.75 -10.98
C LYS A 77 -10.53 -6.61 -11.53
N GLY A 78 -11.41 -7.14 -10.68
CA GLY A 78 -12.49 -8.04 -11.07
C GLY A 78 -11.99 -9.42 -11.51
N LEU A 79 -10.79 -9.82 -11.10
CA LEU A 79 -10.20 -11.12 -11.38
C LEU A 79 -10.39 -12.06 -10.18
N GLU A 80 -10.52 -13.36 -10.45
CA GLU A 80 -10.57 -14.37 -9.38
C GLU A 80 -9.23 -14.41 -8.61
N PRO A 81 -9.24 -14.59 -7.28
CA PRO A 81 -8.03 -14.82 -6.49
C PRO A 81 -7.24 -16.04 -6.99
N LEU A 82 -5.91 -16.04 -6.78
CA LEU A 82 -5.03 -17.16 -7.12
C LEU A 82 -4.83 -18.11 -5.95
N CYS A 83 -4.67 -17.58 -4.73
CA CYS A 83 -4.29 -18.36 -3.56
C CYS A 83 -5.50 -18.63 -2.65
N HIS A 84 -6.45 -17.70 -2.61
CA HIS A 84 -7.63 -17.77 -1.76
C HIS A 84 -8.92 -18.07 -2.53
N THR A 85 -10.02 -18.21 -1.80
CA THR A 85 -11.36 -18.46 -2.35
C THR A 85 -12.14 -17.16 -2.53
N LEU A 86 -13.15 -17.16 -3.41
CA LEU A 86 -13.95 -15.97 -3.70
C LEU A 86 -14.72 -15.41 -2.49
N ASP A 87 -15.10 -16.25 -1.52
CA ASP A 87 -15.80 -15.84 -0.30
C ASP A 87 -14.89 -15.14 0.71
N LYS A 88 -13.58 -15.42 0.65
CA LYS A 88 -12.56 -14.77 1.47
C LYS A 88 -11.30 -14.55 0.63
N PRO A 89 -11.31 -13.55 -0.28
CA PRO A 89 -10.29 -13.42 -1.32
C PRO A 89 -8.91 -12.98 -0.80
N TYR A 90 -8.84 -12.35 0.37
CA TYR A 90 -7.59 -11.93 1.01
C TYR A 90 -7.86 -11.61 2.49
N THR A 91 -6.79 -11.46 3.26
CA THR A 91 -6.81 -11.00 4.66
C THR A 91 -5.99 -9.73 4.82
N THR A 92 -6.53 -8.76 5.55
CA THR A 92 -5.78 -7.60 6.05
C THR A 92 -5.59 -7.69 7.56
N ILE A 93 -4.56 -7.03 8.07
CA ILE A 93 -4.23 -6.94 9.50
C ILE A 93 -3.96 -5.49 9.89
N SER A 94 -3.89 -5.20 11.19
CA SER A 94 -3.51 -3.85 11.64
C SER A 94 -2.01 -3.59 11.40
N LYS A 95 -1.61 -2.31 11.27
CA LYS A 95 -0.20 -1.90 11.27
C LYS A 95 0.57 -2.52 12.43
N SER A 96 -0.02 -2.53 13.62
CA SER A 96 0.61 -3.05 14.84
C SER A 96 0.88 -4.56 14.80
N GLU A 97 0.04 -5.32 14.10
CA GLU A 97 0.26 -6.75 13.88
C GLU A 97 1.27 -6.96 12.77
N TRP A 98 1.20 -6.16 11.71
CA TRP A 98 2.12 -6.22 10.58
C TRP A 98 3.56 -5.92 10.98
N LEU A 99 3.80 -4.90 11.82
CA LEU A 99 5.14 -4.59 12.33
C LEU A 99 5.77 -5.75 13.10
N LYS A 100 4.97 -6.59 13.78
CA LYS A 100 5.48 -7.79 14.48
C LYS A 100 5.92 -8.91 13.53
N LEU A 101 5.61 -8.80 12.24
CA LEU A 101 6.04 -9.75 11.21
C LEU A 101 7.37 -9.35 10.57
N LEU A 102 7.84 -8.11 10.80
CA LEU A 102 9.13 -7.60 10.30
C LEU A 102 10.31 -7.88 11.25
N ASP A 103 10.03 -8.12 12.53
CA ASP A 103 11.01 -8.49 13.57
C ASP A 103 11.43 -9.98 13.49
#